data_AF-A0A9P3ET49-F1
#
_entry.id   AF-A0A9P3ET49-F1
#
_cell.length_a   1.000
_cell.length_b   1.000
_cell.length_c   1.000
_cell.angle_alpha   90.00
_cell.angle_beta   90.00
_cell.angle_gamma   90.00
#
_symmetry.space_group_name_H-M   'P 1'
#
loop_
_entity.id
_entity.type
_entity.pdbx_description
1 polymer ?
#
loop_
_entity_poly.entity_id
_entity_poly.type
_entity_poly.pdbx_seq_one_letter_code
_entity_poly.pdbx_strand_id
1 'polypeptide(L)'
;MRDRLMITAIATMAFTSAQACDVVPTVTHTFYGFPDNDPAGPAISYDCGRGLVAGGTGAFDDPLTFASAPGEFTQCEVIFAPYLHKYIRFEDLCSQCADEWTNSSIHHIDIWTGSNATDGGQDQINCEMRLTPTGGLSIVRNPSADLAVDATPLFVPGGNPSCNIDHVFPNESAANFC
;
A
#
# COMPACT_ATOMS: atom_id res chain seq x y z
N MET A 1 66.01 2.24 -13.21
CA MET A 1 65.24 2.98 -12.19
C MET A 1 63.79 2.95 -12.65
N ARG A 2 62.91 2.27 -11.91
CA ARG A 2 61.51 2.01 -12.29
C ARG A 2 60.63 3.04 -11.59
N ASP A 3 60.13 4.02 -12.33
CA ASP A 3 59.14 4.97 -11.83
C ASP A 3 57.82 4.24 -11.60
N ARG A 4 57.37 4.25 -10.34
CA ARG A 4 56.07 3.70 -9.94
C ARG A 4 55.03 4.79 -10.09
N LEU A 5 54.20 4.65 -11.11
CA LEU A 5 52.98 5.43 -11.29
C LEU A 5 52.01 5.12 -10.13
N MET A 6 51.79 6.08 -9.23
CA MET A 6 50.75 5.99 -8.20
C MET A 6 49.42 6.38 -8.83
N ILE A 7 48.53 5.39 -9.00
CA ILE A 7 47.14 5.61 -9.40
C ILE A 7 46.33 5.79 -8.12
N THR A 8 45.96 7.04 -7.82
CA THR A 8 45.06 7.36 -6.71
C THR A 8 43.63 7.08 -7.16
N ALA A 9 43.01 6.02 -6.65
CA ALA A 9 41.60 5.74 -6.88
C ALA A 9 40.74 6.72 -6.08
N ILE A 10 39.98 7.57 -6.76
CA ILE A 10 38.98 8.44 -6.15
C ILE A 10 37.72 7.60 -5.96
N ALA A 11 37.42 7.23 -4.72
CA ALA A 11 36.15 6.59 -4.38
C ALA A 11 35.05 7.65 -4.38
N THR A 12 34.19 7.64 -5.41
CA THR A 12 32.94 8.41 -5.44
C THR A 12 31.95 7.77 -4.46
N MET A 13 31.76 8.39 -3.30
CA MET A 13 30.61 8.08 -2.45
C MET A 13 29.35 8.58 -3.16
N ALA A 14 28.52 7.64 -3.62
CA ALA A 14 27.17 7.95 -4.08
C ALA A 14 26.33 8.34 -2.86
N PHE A 15 26.03 9.63 -2.72
CA PHE A 15 25.01 10.08 -1.79
C PHE A 15 23.65 9.73 -2.37
N THR A 16 23.01 8.68 -1.86
CA THR A 16 21.59 8.45 -2.07
C THR A 16 20.83 9.52 -1.29
N SER A 17 20.33 10.55 -1.97
CA SER A 17 19.36 11.47 -1.37
C SER A 17 18.09 10.68 -1.06
N ALA A 18 17.76 10.51 0.21
CA ALA A 18 16.42 10.08 0.59
C ALA A 18 15.42 11.08 -0.03
N GLN A 19 14.45 10.59 -0.79
CA GLN A 19 13.37 11.46 -1.28
C GLN A 19 12.63 12.02 -0.06
N ALA A 20 12.26 13.29 -0.12
CA ALA A 20 11.48 13.90 0.94
C ALA A 20 10.09 13.25 1.03
N CYS A 21 9.56 13.22 2.25
CA CYS A 21 8.18 12.83 2.49
C CYS A 21 7.24 13.72 1.66
N ASP A 22 6.26 13.11 1.00
CA ASP A 22 5.33 13.80 0.11
C ASP A 22 3.89 13.41 0.42
N VAL A 23 3.02 14.41 0.58
CA VAL A 23 1.60 14.21 0.84
C VAL A 23 0.85 14.29 -0.49
N VAL A 24 0.24 13.19 -0.90
CA VAL A 24 -0.68 13.19 -2.05
C VAL A 24 -2.09 13.42 -1.53
N PRO A 25 -2.70 14.59 -1.81
CA PRO A 25 -4.06 14.87 -1.37
C PRO A 25 -5.07 14.14 -2.27
N THR A 26 -6.24 13.83 -1.70
CA THR A 26 -7.43 13.41 -2.46
C THR A 26 -7.21 12.17 -3.34
N VAL A 27 -6.96 11.03 -2.71
CA VAL A 27 -6.90 9.69 -3.31
C VAL A 27 -8.19 8.94 -3.01
N THR A 28 -8.85 8.39 -4.03
CA THR A 28 -9.96 7.47 -3.85
C THR A 28 -9.44 6.20 -3.18
N HIS A 29 -10.06 5.83 -2.06
CA HIS A 29 -9.74 4.59 -1.36
C HIS A 29 -10.92 3.64 -1.50
N THR A 30 -10.67 2.46 -2.05
CA THR A 30 -11.57 1.31 -1.96
C THR A 30 -10.84 0.16 -1.31
N PHE A 31 -11.55 -0.94 -1.15
CA PHE A 31 -11.05 -2.16 -0.55
C PHE A 31 -11.49 -3.34 -1.40
N TYR A 32 -10.63 -4.35 -1.47
CA TYR A 32 -10.90 -5.61 -2.15
C TYR A 32 -10.45 -6.78 -1.27
N GLY A 33 -10.82 -7.98 -1.66
CA GLY A 33 -10.59 -9.18 -0.90
C GLY A 33 -10.49 -10.42 -1.76
N PHE A 34 -10.38 -11.56 -1.09
CA PHE A 34 -10.35 -12.86 -1.77
C PHE A 34 -11.54 -13.05 -2.75
N PRO A 35 -12.80 -12.70 -2.38
CA PRO A 35 -13.97 -13.05 -3.20
C PRO A 35 -14.07 -12.27 -4.52
N ASP A 36 -13.59 -11.03 -4.55
CA ASP A 36 -13.78 -10.08 -5.65
C ASP A 36 -12.49 -9.72 -6.38
N ASN A 37 -11.33 -10.20 -5.90
CA ASN A 37 -10.12 -10.23 -6.73
C ASN A 37 -10.37 -11.04 -8.02
N ASP A 38 -9.66 -10.72 -9.11
CA ASP A 38 -9.87 -11.35 -10.43
C ASP A 38 -8.57 -12.00 -10.97
N PRO A 39 -8.47 -13.35 -10.98
CA PRO A 39 -9.44 -14.32 -10.48
C PRO A 39 -9.50 -14.36 -8.93
N ALA A 40 -10.63 -14.81 -8.39
CA ALA A 40 -10.84 -14.91 -6.94
C ALA A 40 -9.71 -15.69 -6.26
N GLY A 41 -9.16 -15.10 -5.20
CA GLY A 41 -7.95 -15.58 -4.55
C GLY A 41 -7.01 -14.46 -4.12
N PRO A 42 -5.85 -14.82 -3.54
CA PRO A 42 -4.91 -13.84 -3.03
C PRO A 42 -3.82 -13.49 -4.06
N ALA A 43 -3.95 -13.90 -5.33
CA ALA A 43 -2.89 -13.66 -6.31
C ALA A 43 -2.74 -12.17 -6.58
N ILE A 44 -1.50 -11.72 -6.76
CA ILE A 44 -1.14 -10.33 -7.07
C ILE A 44 -0.18 -10.26 -8.24
N SER A 45 -0.06 -9.07 -8.83
CA SER A 45 0.72 -8.84 -10.04
C SER A 45 2.24 -8.77 -9.85
N TYR A 46 2.73 -8.34 -8.67
CA TYR A 46 4.14 -8.05 -8.43
C TYR A 46 4.72 -8.81 -7.23
N ASP A 47 5.82 -9.52 -7.45
CA ASP A 47 6.59 -10.12 -6.35
C ASP A 47 7.55 -9.10 -5.76
N CYS A 48 7.21 -8.63 -4.55
CA CYS A 48 7.99 -7.67 -3.78
C CYS A 48 8.77 -8.33 -2.63
N GLY A 49 9.11 -9.62 -2.77
CA GLY A 49 9.90 -10.39 -1.81
C GLY A 49 9.10 -11.29 -0.87
N ARG A 50 7.78 -11.42 -1.09
CA ARG A 50 6.90 -12.35 -0.37
C ARG A 50 6.14 -13.31 -1.28
N GLY A 51 6.53 -13.40 -2.57
CA GLY A 51 5.81 -14.14 -3.58
C GLY A 51 4.63 -13.35 -4.16
N LEU A 52 3.86 -14.00 -5.03
CA LEU A 52 2.69 -13.44 -5.71
C LEU A 52 1.41 -13.65 -4.89
N VAL A 53 1.44 -13.24 -3.62
CA VAL A 53 0.32 -13.40 -2.68
C VAL A 53 0.09 -12.10 -1.91
N ALA A 54 -1.14 -11.57 -1.97
CA ALA A 54 -1.61 -10.43 -1.20
C ALA A 54 -1.53 -10.72 0.31
N GLY A 55 -1.26 -9.69 1.10
CA GLY A 55 -1.23 -9.82 2.55
C GLY A 55 -0.58 -8.64 3.22
N GLY A 56 0.04 -8.92 4.36
CA GLY A 56 0.70 -7.92 5.19
C GLY A 56 -0.13 -7.48 6.39
N THR A 57 0.58 -7.10 7.45
CA THR A 57 -0.01 -6.57 8.68
C THR A 57 -0.21 -5.06 8.63
N GLY A 58 0.55 -4.37 7.75
CA GLY A 58 0.61 -2.91 7.66
C GLY A 58 1.80 -2.31 8.39
N ALA A 59 2.74 -3.13 8.88
CA ALA A 59 4.04 -2.68 9.38
C ALA A 59 4.96 -2.28 8.22
N PHE A 60 6.03 -1.51 8.46
CA PHE A 60 6.93 -1.06 7.39
C PHE A 60 7.66 -2.23 6.71
N ASP A 61 8.04 -3.24 7.48
CA ASP A 61 8.69 -4.47 7.00
C ASP A 61 7.70 -5.51 6.46
N ASP A 62 6.42 -5.37 6.76
CA ASP A 62 5.32 -6.20 6.26
C ASP A 62 4.10 -5.35 5.87
N PRO A 63 4.23 -4.51 4.82
CA PRO A 63 3.20 -3.58 4.40
C PRO A 63 1.99 -4.33 3.82
N LEU A 64 0.81 -3.75 3.98
CA LEU A 64 -0.42 -4.31 3.44
C LEU A 64 -0.46 -4.13 1.92
N THR A 65 -0.90 -5.14 1.17
CA THR A 65 -1.06 -5.04 -0.30
C THR A 65 -2.06 -3.95 -0.67
N PHE A 66 -1.74 -3.15 -1.67
CA PHE A 66 -2.75 -2.41 -2.43
C PHE A 66 -2.56 -2.56 -3.93
N ALA A 67 -3.66 -2.42 -4.65
CA ALA A 67 -3.73 -2.36 -6.10
C ALA A 67 -3.96 -0.91 -6.57
N SER A 68 -3.45 -0.58 -7.75
CA SER A 68 -3.60 0.74 -8.37
C SER A 68 -3.29 0.69 -9.87
N ALA A 69 -3.13 1.84 -10.52
CA ALA A 69 -2.83 1.94 -11.95
C ALA A 69 -1.33 1.71 -12.26
N PRO A 70 -1.00 1.04 -13.38
CA PRO A 70 0.37 1.00 -13.88
C PRO A 70 0.92 2.41 -14.12
N GLY A 71 2.06 2.72 -13.50
CA GLY A 71 2.76 4.01 -13.67
C GLY A 71 2.29 5.13 -12.76
N GLU A 72 1.24 4.94 -11.95
CA GLU A 72 0.88 5.87 -10.87
C GLU A 72 1.86 5.73 -9.69
N PHE A 73 2.18 4.48 -9.34
CA PHE A 73 3.13 4.10 -8.31
C PHE A 73 4.31 3.33 -8.89
N THR A 74 5.48 3.45 -8.25
CA THR A 74 6.62 2.59 -8.58
C THR A 74 6.31 1.18 -8.10
N GLN A 75 6.59 0.17 -8.90
CA GLN A 75 6.41 -1.23 -8.48
C GLN A 75 7.10 -1.48 -7.12
N CYS A 76 6.37 -2.10 -6.18
CA CYS A 76 6.81 -2.34 -4.80
C CYS A 76 7.02 -1.10 -3.93
N GLU A 77 6.53 0.07 -4.36
CA GLU A 77 6.58 1.28 -3.55
C GLU A 77 5.79 1.11 -2.25
N VAL A 78 6.43 1.50 -1.14
CA VAL A 78 5.81 1.54 0.18
C VAL A 78 5.38 2.97 0.48
N ILE A 79 4.09 3.15 0.75
CA ILE A 79 3.48 4.42 1.16
C ILE A 79 2.79 4.20 2.51
N PHE A 80 2.41 5.29 3.17
CA PHE A 80 1.61 5.24 4.39
C PHE A 80 0.19 5.72 4.10
N ALA A 81 -0.80 5.00 4.61
CA ALA A 81 -2.21 5.36 4.57
C ALA A 81 -2.64 5.85 5.96
N PRO A 82 -2.67 7.18 6.22
CA PRO A 82 -3.15 7.74 7.49
C PRO A 82 -4.53 7.23 7.89
N TYR A 83 -5.42 7.00 6.92
CA TYR A 83 -6.75 6.46 7.18
C TYR A 83 -6.74 5.11 7.94
N LEU A 84 -5.70 4.30 7.78
CA LEU A 84 -5.58 2.99 8.40
C LEU A 84 -4.48 2.92 9.46
N HIS A 85 -3.63 3.94 9.57
CA HIS A 85 -2.34 3.87 10.26
C HIS A 85 -1.52 2.63 9.84
N LYS A 86 -1.41 2.41 8.54
CA LYS A 86 -0.68 1.27 7.96
C LYS A 86 0.24 1.73 6.84
N TYR A 87 1.38 1.06 6.73
CA TYR A 87 2.13 1.03 5.49
C TYR A 87 1.44 0.10 4.51
N ILE A 88 1.34 0.55 3.27
CA ILE A 88 0.79 -0.24 2.16
C ILE A 88 1.79 -0.28 1.02
N ARG A 89 1.83 -1.38 0.27
CA ARG A 89 2.80 -1.61 -0.82
C ARG A 89 2.12 -1.91 -2.15
N PHE A 90 2.58 -1.22 -3.20
CA PHE A 90 2.03 -1.37 -4.54
C PHE A 90 2.46 -2.70 -5.14
N GLU A 91 1.53 -3.64 -5.11
CA GLU A 91 1.79 -5.05 -5.39
C GLU A 91 0.85 -5.63 -6.44
N ASP A 92 -0.25 -4.95 -6.71
CA ASP A 92 -1.26 -5.45 -7.60
C ASP A 92 -1.85 -4.37 -8.50
N LEU A 93 -2.65 -4.79 -9.49
CA LEU A 93 -3.23 -3.91 -10.48
C LEU A 93 -4.74 -3.93 -10.41
N CYS A 94 -5.34 -2.75 -10.57
CA CYS A 94 -6.78 -2.57 -10.52
C CYS A 94 -7.25 -1.92 -11.84
N SER A 95 -8.22 -2.54 -12.52
CA SER A 95 -8.70 -2.11 -13.84
C SER A 95 -9.38 -0.74 -13.79
N GLN A 96 -10.26 -0.53 -12.82
CA GLN A 96 -10.92 0.76 -12.60
C GLN A 96 -9.89 1.86 -12.28
N CYS A 97 -8.91 1.55 -11.43
CA CYS A 97 -7.83 2.46 -11.08
C CYS A 97 -7.04 2.87 -12.33
N ALA A 98 -6.70 1.91 -13.20
CA ALA A 98 -6.01 2.17 -14.46
C ALA A 98 -6.81 3.06 -15.42
N ASP A 99 -8.12 2.82 -15.55
CA ASP A 99 -9.01 3.64 -16.38
C ASP A 99 -9.13 5.06 -15.84
N GLU A 100 -9.31 5.22 -14.53
CA GLU A 100 -9.42 6.50 -13.84
C GLU A 100 -8.13 7.32 -13.90
N TRP A 101 -6.98 6.67 -13.72
CA TRP A 101 -5.67 7.29 -13.85
C TRP A 101 -5.41 7.77 -15.28
N THR A 102 -5.61 6.88 -16.27
CA THR A 102 -5.29 7.16 -17.68
C THR A 102 -6.22 8.22 -18.27
N ASN A 103 -7.52 8.13 -17.98
CA ASN A 103 -8.52 8.96 -18.64
C ASN A 103 -8.89 10.23 -17.86
N SER A 104 -8.61 10.29 -16.56
CA SER A 104 -9.05 11.40 -15.70
C SER A 104 -8.02 11.87 -14.68
N SER A 105 -6.84 11.24 -14.61
CA SER A 105 -5.79 11.56 -13.63
C SER A 105 -6.31 11.54 -12.19
N ILE A 106 -7.26 10.64 -11.92
CA ILE A 106 -7.78 10.39 -10.57
C ILE A 106 -6.85 9.40 -9.90
N HIS A 107 -6.38 9.74 -8.71
CA HIS A 107 -5.63 8.82 -7.86
C HIS A 107 -6.59 7.83 -7.20
N HIS A 108 -6.32 6.52 -7.35
CA HIS A 108 -7.15 5.47 -6.79
C HIS A 108 -6.28 4.31 -6.31
N ILE A 109 -6.44 3.96 -5.04
CA ILE A 109 -5.90 2.74 -4.45
C ILE A 109 -7.01 1.83 -3.96
N ASP A 110 -6.82 0.54 -4.19
CA ASP A 110 -7.72 -0.52 -3.75
C ASP A 110 -6.98 -1.43 -2.78
N ILE A 111 -7.40 -1.47 -1.51
CA ILE A 111 -6.58 -2.00 -0.41
C ILE A 111 -7.08 -3.39 0.00
N TRP A 112 -6.16 -4.34 0.10
CA TRP A 112 -6.49 -5.72 0.47
C TRP A 112 -7.01 -5.80 1.91
N THR A 113 -8.21 -6.36 2.12
CA THR A 113 -8.85 -6.45 3.45
C THR A 113 -8.32 -7.58 4.34
N GLY A 114 -7.57 -8.52 3.77
CA GLY A 114 -6.98 -9.63 4.50
C GLY A 114 -7.65 -10.98 4.24
N SER A 115 -6.97 -12.04 4.69
CA SER A 115 -7.20 -13.46 4.41
C SER A 115 -6.69 -13.95 3.05
N ASN A 116 -5.48 -14.51 3.04
CA ASN A 116 -4.93 -15.15 1.85
C ASN A 116 -5.41 -16.61 1.63
N ALA A 117 -6.09 -17.21 2.61
CA ALA A 117 -6.39 -18.64 2.63
C ALA A 117 -7.89 -18.95 2.73
N THR A 118 -8.73 -17.97 3.04
CA THR A 118 -10.16 -18.16 3.25
C THR A 118 -10.92 -17.10 2.48
N ASP A 119 -11.78 -17.56 1.57
CA ASP A 119 -12.81 -16.76 0.92
C ASP A 119 -13.86 -16.36 1.97
N GLY A 120 -13.92 -15.07 2.30
CA GLY A 120 -14.90 -14.53 3.24
C GLY A 120 -16.28 -14.29 2.64
N GLY A 121 -16.45 -14.53 1.34
CA GLY A 121 -17.69 -14.32 0.59
C GLY A 121 -18.29 -12.93 0.81
N GLN A 122 -19.62 -12.88 0.90
CA GLN A 122 -20.34 -11.62 1.04
C GLN A 122 -20.01 -10.86 2.33
N ASP A 123 -19.55 -11.52 3.39
CA ASP A 123 -19.17 -10.84 4.63
C ASP A 123 -17.91 -9.99 4.44
N GLN A 124 -16.98 -10.46 3.60
CA GLN A 124 -15.78 -9.70 3.22
C GLN A 124 -16.12 -8.54 2.30
N ILE A 125 -16.98 -8.78 1.29
CA ILE A 125 -17.50 -7.71 0.41
C ILE A 125 -18.23 -6.62 1.22
N ASN A 126 -19.02 -7.03 2.22
CA ASN A 126 -19.67 -6.07 3.12
C ASN A 126 -18.67 -5.30 3.98
N CYS A 127 -17.53 -5.91 4.33
CA CYS A 127 -16.46 -5.22 5.04
C CYS A 127 -15.78 -4.16 4.16
N GLU A 128 -15.42 -4.53 2.93
CA GLU A 128 -14.84 -3.62 1.93
C GLU A 128 -15.70 -2.37 1.74
N MET A 129 -17.01 -2.55 1.54
CA MET A 129 -17.96 -1.44 1.39
C MET A 129 -18.03 -0.54 2.64
N ARG A 130 -17.86 -1.10 3.84
CA ARG A 130 -17.93 -0.32 5.10
C ARG A 130 -16.63 0.39 5.43
N LEU A 131 -15.49 -0.15 5.00
CA LEU A 131 -14.18 0.49 5.12
C LEU A 131 -14.00 1.59 4.07
N THR A 132 -14.70 1.52 2.94
CA THR A 132 -14.63 2.52 1.87
C THR A 132 -15.14 3.88 2.37
N PRO A 133 -14.28 4.92 2.48
CA PRO A 133 -14.69 6.24 2.93
C PRO A 133 -15.48 6.99 1.85
N THR A 134 -16.26 8.00 2.27
CA THR A 134 -16.85 8.95 1.34
C THR A 134 -15.84 10.04 0.97
N GLY A 135 -15.53 10.18 -0.32
CA GLY A 135 -14.59 11.20 -0.82
C GLY A 135 -13.12 10.75 -0.75
N GLY A 136 -12.24 11.58 -1.33
CA GLY A 136 -10.81 11.27 -1.37
C GLY A 136 -10.10 11.56 -0.05
N LEU A 137 -9.18 10.68 0.35
CA LEU A 137 -8.31 10.83 1.53
C LEU A 137 -6.86 10.99 1.09
N SER A 138 -6.02 11.53 1.95
CA SER A 138 -4.58 11.67 1.65
C SER A 138 -3.80 10.39 1.92
N ILE A 139 -2.74 10.18 1.14
CA ILE A 139 -1.67 9.23 1.46
C ILE A 139 -0.34 9.99 1.69
N VAL A 140 0.66 9.26 2.17
CA VAL A 140 2.02 9.76 2.34
C VAL A 140 3.01 8.87 1.58
N ARG A 141 3.72 9.43 0.62
CA ARG A 141 4.84 8.78 -0.08
C ARG A 141 6.15 9.10 0.62
N ASN A 142 7.11 8.19 0.52
CA ASN A 142 8.39 8.26 1.25
C ASN A 142 8.24 8.52 2.77
N PRO A 143 7.34 7.81 3.47
CA PRO A 143 7.17 7.97 4.91
C PRO A 143 8.44 7.54 5.67
N SER A 144 8.60 8.02 6.91
CA SER A 144 9.57 7.40 7.83
C SER A 144 9.22 5.93 8.06
N ALA A 145 10.19 5.08 8.40
CA ALA A 145 10.00 3.64 8.63
C ALA A 145 9.54 3.28 10.05
N ASP A 146 9.46 4.26 10.95
CA ASP A 146 9.19 4.09 12.39
C ASP A 146 7.87 4.73 12.86
N LEU A 147 6.95 5.01 11.93
CA LEU A 147 5.62 5.52 12.28
C LEU A 147 4.87 4.49 13.14
N ALA A 148 4.05 4.99 14.07
CA ALA A 148 3.14 4.13 14.81
C ALA A 148 2.11 3.51 13.84
N VAL A 149 1.91 2.20 13.96
CA VAL A 149 0.99 1.44 13.11
C VAL A 149 -0.15 0.84 13.93
N ASP A 150 -1.31 0.75 13.32
CA ASP A 150 -2.38 -0.14 13.78
C ASP A 150 -2.27 -1.46 13.02
N ALA A 151 -1.82 -2.52 13.69
CA ALA A 151 -1.66 -3.85 13.07
C ALA A 151 -2.94 -4.69 13.10
N THR A 152 -4.07 -4.14 13.54
CA THR A 152 -5.35 -4.85 13.59
C THR A 152 -5.75 -5.28 12.16
N PRO A 153 -6.12 -6.56 11.92
CA PRO A 153 -6.60 -7.00 10.61
C PRO A 153 -7.85 -6.20 10.19
N LEU A 154 -8.01 -5.87 8.91
CA LEU A 154 -9.23 -5.18 8.47
C LEU A 154 -10.44 -6.13 8.46
N PHE A 155 -10.23 -7.37 8.01
CA PHE A 155 -11.20 -8.45 8.01
C PHE A 155 -10.66 -9.72 8.68
N VAL A 156 -11.50 -10.38 9.48
CA VAL A 156 -11.24 -11.68 10.11
C VAL A 156 -12.37 -12.64 9.74
N PRO A 157 -12.13 -13.63 8.84
CA PRO A 157 -13.16 -14.61 8.47
C PRO A 157 -13.75 -15.31 9.70
N GLY A 158 -15.08 -15.31 9.81
CA GLY A 158 -15.80 -15.90 10.96
C GLY A 158 -15.64 -15.14 12.28
N GLY A 159 -15.02 -13.95 12.29
CA GLY A 159 -14.93 -13.08 13.45
C GLY A 159 -16.28 -12.47 13.86
N ASN A 160 -16.36 -11.97 15.09
CA ASN A 160 -17.53 -11.25 15.61
C ASN A 160 -17.10 -10.01 16.43
N PRO A 161 -17.05 -8.81 15.83
CA PRO A 161 -17.33 -8.53 14.41
C PRO A 161 -16.24 -9.11 13.50
N SER A 162 -16.60 -9.43 12.25
CA SER A 162 -15.64 -9.87 11.22
C SER A 162 -14.90 -8.72 10.55
N CYS A 163 -15.39 -7.49 10.71
CA CYS A 163 -14.85 -6.30 10.05
C CYS A 163 -14.55 -5.21 11.09
N ASN A 164 -13.28 -4.78 11.15
CA ASN A 164 -12.76 -3.86 12.16
C ASN A 164 -12.86 -2.40 11.71
N ILE A 165 -14.09 -1.91 11.55
CA ILE A 165 -14.39 -0.54 11.09
C ILE A 165 -14.11 0.54 12.15
N ASP A 166 -13.81 0.14 13.38
CA ASP A 166 -13.39 1.01 14.48
C ASP A 166 -11.88 1.26 14.49
N HIS A 167 -11.15 0.60 13.58
CA HIS A 167 -9.71 0.75 13.34
C HIS A 167 -9.43 1.55 12.06
N VAL A 168 -10.19 2.63 11.87
CA VAL A 168 -9.99 3.61 10.79
C VAL A 168 -9.99 5.02 11.35
N PHE A 169 -9.22 5.91 10.72
CA PHE A 169 -8.89 7.22 11.25
C PHE A 169 -9.20 8.34 10.22
N PRO A 170 -10.48 8.59 9.91
CA PRO A 170 -10.89 9.48 8.80
C PRO A 170 -10.51 10.95 8.99
N ASN A 171 -10.16 11.36 10.22
CA ASN A 171 -9.85 12.75 10.55
C ASN A 171 -8.34 13.00 10.73
N GLU A 172 -7.50 12.00 10.46
CA GLU A 172 -6.05 12.13 10.61
C GLU A 172 -5.45 13.02 9.53
N SER A 173 -4.53 13.88 9.93
CA SER A 173 -3.80 14.72 9.00
C SER A 173 -2.58 13.98 8.48
N ALA A 174 -2.46 13.80 7.15
CA ALA A 174 -1.25 13.23 6.54
C ALA A 174 0.03 13.99 6.92
N ALA A 175 -0.06 15.28 7.24
CA ALA A 175 1.08 16.08 7.69
C ALA A 175 1.66 15.64 9.04
N ASN A 176 0.98 14.75 9.79
CA ASN A 176 1.54 14.15 11.02
C ASN A 176 2.46 12.94 10.72
N PHE A 177 2.44 12.45 9.48
CA PHE A 177 3.18 11.26 9.03
C PHE A 177 4.27 11.60 8.00
N CYS A 178 4.39 12.90 7.71
CA CYS A 178 5.58 13.57 7.22
C CYS A 178 6.16 14.44 8.35
#